data_AF-A0AAD0WX82-F1
#
_entry.id   AF-A0AAD0WX82-F1
#
_cell.length_a   1.000
_cell.length_b   1.000
_cell.length_c   1.000
_cell.angle_alpha   90.00
_cell.angle_beta   90.00
_cell.angle_gamma   90.00
#
_symmetry.space_group_name_H-M   'P 1'
#
loop_
_entity.id
_entity.type
_entity.pdbx_description
1 polymer ?
#
loop_
_entity_poly.entity_id
_entity_poly.type
_entity_poly.pdbx_seq_one_letter_code
_entity_poly.pdbx_strand_id
1 'polypeptide(L)'
;MFKKSLIALVSLLSITAFAQTDLVLEGERWLAANKGYVCGAYSEYTNAPSSHSGMNVVWGDLSTDYTLDNVLIKATFENANGVECSYSSLLFADNDASTIELLESRAFSKVDAAADCSEGKAILDSQLEYNDYLYWGHPHHATLMVPAAGAAEVCGAGATHIGIDFMVYKRL
;
A
#
# COMPACT_ATOMS: atom_id res chain seq x y z
N MET A 1 -6.19 -68.24 -5.77
CA MET A 1 -6.11 -67.22 -6.84
C MET A 1 -7.35 -66.33 -6.75
N PHE A 2 -7.21 -65.07 -7.15
CA PHE A 2 -8.22 -64.01 -7.27
C PHE A 2 -8.34 -62.97 -6.14
N LYS A 3 -7.53 -61.92 -6.35
CA LYS A 3 -7.87 -60.49 -6.37
C LYS A 3 -8.52 -59.91 -5.11
N LYS A 4 -7.67 -59.45 -4.19
CA LYS A 4 -8.01 -58.34 -3.29
C LYS A 4 -7.96 -57.04 -4.09
N SER A 5 -9.13 -56.51 -4.45
CA SER A 5 -9.25 -55.18 -5.05
C SER A 5 -8.90 -54.14 -3.99
N LEU A 6 -7.76 -53.48 -4.18
CA LEU A 6 -7.38 -52.30 -3.42
C LEU A 6 -8.21 -51.13 -3.97
N ILE A 7 -9.27 -50.74 -3.27
CA ILE A 7 -10.01 -49.51 -3.57
C ILE A 7 -9.13 -48.36 -3.09
N ALA A 8 -8.45 -47.69 -4.02
CA ALA A 8 -7.73 -46.45 -3.76
C ALA A 8 -8.76 -45.34 -3.53
N LEU A 9 -8.93 -44.93 -2.27
CA LEU A 9 -9.72 -43.77 -1.89
C LEU A 9 -8.93 -42.52 -2.29
N VAL A 10 -9.23 -41.98 -3.47
CA VAL A 10 -8.72 -40.67 -3.90
C VAL A 10 -9.49 -39.63 -3.10
N SER A 11 -8.91 -39.23 -1.97
CA SER A 11 -9.36 -38.07 -1.20
C SER A 11 -9.22 -36.84 -2.09
N LEU A 12 -10.33 -36.39 -2.68
CA LEU A 12 -10.43 -35.08 -3.30
C LEU A 12 -10.20 -34.03 -2.21
N LEU A 13 -8.97 -33.56 -2.08
CA LEU A 13 -8.66 -32.31 -1.39
C LEU A 13 -9.34 -31.21 -2.20
N SER A 14 -10.54 -30.83 -1.78
CA SER A 14 -11.20 -29.61 -2.25
C SER A 14 -10.35 -28.43 -1.78
N ILE A 15 -9.44 -27.97 -2.63
CA ILE A 15 -8.72 -26.71 -2.42
C ILE A 15 -9.75 -25.62 -2.66
N THR A 16 -10.41 -25.15 -1.61
CA THR A 16 -11.18 -23.92 -1.66
C THR A 16 -10.18 -22.78 -1.78
N ALA A 17 -9.96 -22.28 -3.00
CA ALA A 17 -9.24 -21.03 -3.20
C ALA A 17 -10.10 -19.92 -2.58
N PHE A 18 -9.70 -19.44 -1.40
CA PHE A 18 -10.31 -18.25 -0.81
C PHE A 18 -9.93 -17.05 -1.68
N ALA A 19 -10.93 -16.33 -2.18
CA ALA A 19 -10.69 -15.07 -2.87
C ALA A 19 -9.97 -14.13 -1.89
N GLN A 20 -8.76 -13.72 -2.25
CA GLN A 20 -8.03 -12.73 -1.48
C GLN A 20 -8.69 -11.37 -1.67
N THR A 21 -8.76 -10.60 -0.60
CA THR A 21 -9.33 -9.24 -0.58
C THR A 21 -8.36 -8.30 0.10
N ASP A 22 -8.47 -7.01 -0.21
CA ASP A 22 -7.75 -5.95 0.49
C ASP A 22 -8.05 -5.98 2.01
N LEU A 23 -7.16 -5.37 2.79
CA LEU A 23 -7.40 -5.11 4.20
C LEU A 23 -8.59 -4.17 4.38
N VAL A 24 -9.23 -4.30 5.54
CA VAL A 24 -10.41 -3.52 5.95
C VAL A 24 -10.07 -2.80 7.24
N LEU A 25 -10.40 -1.51 7.30
CA LEU A 25 -10.36 -0.72 8.52
C LEU A 25 -11.78 -0.61 9.06
N GLU A 26 -12.04 -1.22 10.22
CA GLU A 26 -13.36 -1.09 10.85
C GLU A 26 -13.58 0.34 11.33
N GLY A 27 -14.74 0.91 11.01
CA GLY A 27 -15.09 2.27 11.45
C GLY A 27 -14.46 3.41 10.62
N GLU A 28 -14.13 3.19 9.35
CA GLU A 28 -13.67 4.25 8.45
C GLU A 28 -14.59 5.49 8.52
N ARG A 29 -13.99 6.67 8.62
CA ARG A 29 -14.69 7.94 8.84
C ARG A 29 -14.28 9.01 7.85
N TRP A 30 -13.00 9.13 7.54
CA TRP A 30 -12.50 10.14 6.61
C TRP A 30 -11.77 9.49 5.44
N LEU A 31 -11.98 10.03 4.25
CA LEU A 31 -11.33 9.61 3.01
C LEU A 31 -10.50 10.75 2.44
N ALA A 32 -9.27 10.42 2.06
CA ALA A 32 -8.34 11.28 1.37
C ALA A 32 -7.85 10.60 0.07
N ALA A 33 -7.86 11.34 -1.02
CA ALA A 33 -7.46 10.83 -2.33
C ALA A 33 -6.00 11.20 -2.58
N ASN A 34 -5.23 10.28 -3.18
CA ASN A 34 -3.88 10.60 -3.60
C ASN A 34 -3.88 11.80 -4.56
N LYS A 35 -2.94 12.71 -4.35
CA LYS A 35 -2.71 13.88 -5.21
C LYS A 35 -1.41 13.81 -5.99
N GLY A 36 -0.51 12.92 -5.59
CA GLY A 36 0.76 12.66 -6.25
C GLY A 36 1.89 12.67 -5.24
N TYR A 37 3.05 13.13 -5.70
CA TYR A 37 4.27 13.18 -4.91
C TYR A 37 4.67 14.61 -4.63
N VAL A 38 5.24 14.86 -3.46
CA VAL A 38 5.75 16.17 -3.04
C VAL A 38 7.12 16.02 -2.39
N CYS A 39 7.93 17.08 -2.37
CA CYS A 39 9.23 17.07 -1.71
C CYS A 39 9.18 17.61 -0.27
N GLY A 40 7.99 18.02 0.18
CA GLY A 40 7.68 18.48 1.52
C GLY A 40 6.31 19.16 1.56
N ALA A 41 5.86 19.56 2.75
CA ALA A 41 4.60 20.29 2.89
C ALA A 41 4.60 21.58 2.05
N TYR A 42 3.44 21.90 1.44
CA TYR A 42 3.24 23.08 0.60
C TYR A 42 4.15 23.19 -0.64
N SER A 43 4.84 22.11 -1.03
CA SER A 43 5.62 22.11 -2.28
C SER A 43 4.73 21.82 -3.49
N GLU A 44 5.25 22.15 -4.67
CA GLU A 44 4.65 21.70 -5.93
C GLU A 44 4.68 20.17 -6.05
N TYR A 45 3.73 19.63 -6.80
CA TYR A 45 3.72 18.20 -7.14
C TYR A 45 4.86 17.86 -8.09
N THR A 46 5.42 16.68 -7.89
CA THR A 46 6.56 16.18 -8.65
C THR A 46 6.29 14.78 -9.22
N ASN A 47 7.24 14.27 -9.99
CA ASN A 47 7.15 12.96 -10.60
C ASN A 47 7.30 11.83 -9.57
N ALA A 48 6.82 10.63 -9.93
CA ALA A 48 7.06 9.44 -9.13
C ALA A 48 8.58 9.15 -9.01
N PRO A 49 9.04 8.68 -7.83
CA PRO A 49 10.42 8.20 -7.68
C PRO A 49 10.61 6.93 -8.51
N SER A 50 11.86 6.58 -8.83
CA SER A 50 12.17 5.45 -9.73
C SER A 50 11.71 4.11 -9.16
N SER A 51 11.70 3.93 -7.83
CA SER A 51 11.13 2.74 -7.18
C SER A 51 9.65 2.56 -7.50
N HIS A 52 8.89 3.65 -7.64
CA HIS A 52 7.46 3.60 -7.91
C HIS A 52 7.17 3.54 -9.41
N SER A 53 7.86 4.35 -10.22
CA SER A 53 7.66 4.33 -11.67
C SER A 53 8.11 3.00 -12.29
N GLY A 54 9.15 2.35 -11.73
CA GLY A 54 9.63 1.05 -12.20
C GLY A 54 8.64 -0.10 -11.97
N MET A 55 7.75 0.02 -10.99
CA MET A 55 6.68 -0.95 -10.71
C MET A 55 5.29 -0.42 -11.07
N ASN A 56 5.19 0.69 -11.80
CA ASN A 56 3.91 1.32 -12.12
C ASN A 56 2.98 1.50 -10.89
N VAL A 57 3.54 1.97 -9.77
CA VAL A 57 2.77 2.15 -8.53
C VAL A 57 1.73 3.25 -8.71
N VAL A 58 0.47 2.93 -8.40
CA VAL A 58 -0.65 3.87 -8.36
C VAL A 58 -1.26 3.86 -6.96
N TRP A 59 -1.13 4.97 -6.26
CA TRP A 59 -1.77 5.15 -4.95
C TRP A 59 -3.26 5.48 -5.12
N GLY A 60 -4.09 4.77 -4.36
CA GLY A 60 -5.53 4.98 -4.31
C GLY A 60 -5.92 5.94 -3.18
N ASP A 61 -6.89 5.51 -2.38
CA ASP A 61 -7.35 6.26 -1.22
C ASP A 61 -6.54 5.91 0.04
N LEU A 62 -6.44 6.92 0.91
CA LEU A 62 -6.15 6.79 2.32
C LEU A 62 -7.46 6.99 3.08
N SER A 63 -7.75 6.12 4.04
CA SER A 63 -8.85 6.30 4.97
C SER A 63 -8.40 6.22 6.42
N THR A 64 -9.16 6.85 7.31
CA THR A 64 -8.91 6.84 8.74
C THR A 64 -10.17 6.57 9.53
N ASP A 65 -10.03 6.00 10.72
CA ASP A 65 -11.10 5.84 11.70
C ASP A 65 -11.42 7.16 12.41
N TYR A 66 -12.28 7.16 13.45
CA TYR A 66 -12.64 8.38 14.17
C TYR A 66 -11.49 9.02 14.98
N THR A 67 -10.48 8.25 15.39
CA THR A 67 -9.39 8.80 16.21
C THR A 67 -8.30 9.43 15.36
N LEU A 68 -8.29 9.14 14.04
CA LEU A 68 -7.23 9.49 13.09
C LEU A 68 -5.92 8.72 13.31
N ASP A 69 -5.89 7.78 14.25
CA ASP A 69 -4.69 7.02 14.57
C ASP A 69 -4.59 5.74 13.73
N ASN A 70 -5.72 5.21 13.26
CA ASN A 70 -5.73 4.02 12.40
C ASN A 70 -5.95 4.43 10.96
N VAL A 71 -5.01 4.05 10.09
CA VAL A 71 -4.98 4.45 8.69
C VAL A 71 -5.02 3.21 7.79
N LEU A 72 -5.84 3.24 6.75
CA LEU A 72 -5.81 2.26 5.65
C LEU A 72 -5.36 2.97 4.38
N ILE A 73 -4.28 2.50 3.76
CA ILE A 73 -3.83 2.95 2.43
C ILE A 73 -4.00 1.82 1.43
N LYS A 74 -4.51 2.17 0.24
CA LYS A 74 -4.59 1.26 -0.91
C LYS A 74 -3.72 1.74 -2.06
N ALA A 75 -3.15 0.80 -2.80
CA ALA A 75 -2.40 1.05 -4.02
C ALA A 75 -2.52 -0.13 -4.98
N THR A 76 -2.05 0.06 -6.21
CA THR A 76 -1.72 -1.03 -7.14
C THR A 76 -0.28 -0.87 -7.61
N PHE A 77 0.31 -1.96 -8.07
CA PHE A 77 1.62 -1.99 -8.73
C PHE A 77 1.67 -3.17 -9.70
N GLU A 78 2.64 -3.19 -10.60
CA GLU A 78 2.93 -4.31 -11.48
C GLU A 78 4.12 -5.10 -10.94
N ASN A 79 4.00 -6.43 -10.91
CA ASN A 79 5.13 -7.30 -10.60
C ASN A 79 6.13 -7.40 -11.77
N ALA A 80 7.22 -8.13 -11.58
CA ALA A 80 8.26 -8.31 -12.61
C ALA A 80 7.76 -8.92 -13.95
N ASN A 81 6.57 -9.55 -13.95
CA ASN A 81 5.94 -10.11 -15.14
C ASN A 81 4.89 -9.17 -15.77
N GLY A 82 4.74 -7.94 -15.26
CA GLY A 82 3.73 -6.97 -15.72
C GLY A 82 2.30 -7.30 -15.27
N VAL A 83 2.12 -8.18 -14.27
CA VAL A 83 0.80 -8.48 -13.72
C VAL A 83 0.47 -7.50 -12.60
N GLU A 84 -0.72 -6.90 -12.69
CA GLU A 84 -1.21 -5.98 -11.66
C GLU A 84 -1.49 -6.72 -10.34
N CYS A 85 -0.93 -6.17 -9.27
CA CYS A 85 -1.10 -6.53 -7.89
C CYS A 85 -1.82 -5.39 -7.17
N SER A 86 -2.87 -5.72 -6.41
CA SER A 86 -3.41 -4.83 -5.37
C SER A 86 -2.52 -4.86 -4.15
N TYR A 87 -2.39 -3.72 -3.49
CA TYR A 87 -1.70 -3.52 -2.22
C TYR A 87 -2.63 -2.78 -1.25
N SER A 88 -2.66 -3.23 0.00
CA SER A 88 -3.34 -2.54 1.09
C SER A 88 -2.50 -2.63 2.35
N SER A 89 -2.46 -1.55 3.13
CA SER A 89 -1.72 -1.48 4.39
C SER A 89 -2.55 -0.82 5.48
N LEU A 90 -2.44 -1.34 6.69
CA LEU A 90 -2.89 -0.70 7.93
C LEU A 90 -1.69 -0.08 8.61
N LEU A 91 -1.81 1.20 8.94
CA LEU A 91 -0.77 1.98 9.59
C LEU A 91 -1.30 2.58 10.90
N PHE A 92 -0.40 2.81 11.85
CA PHE A 92 -0.67 3.58 13.06
C PHE A 92 -0.03 4.95 12.94
N ALA A 93 -0.84 6.01 13.06
CA ALA A 93 -0.39 7.40 13.07
C ALA A 93 -0.33 7.92 14.51
N ASP A 94 0.88 8.22 14.98
CA ASP A 94 1.09 8.94 16.23
C ASP A 94 1.06 10.44 15.94
N ASN A 95 -0.08 11.05 16.24
CA ASN A 95 -0.33 12.46 16.01
C ASN A 95 0.56 13.38 16.87
N ASP A 96 0.97 12.93 18.05
CA ASP A 96 1.82 13.71 18.95
C ASP A 96 3.29 13.68 18.49
N ALA A 97 3.74 12.53 17.99
CA ALA A 97 5.09 12.37 17.42
C ALA A 97 5.20 12.78 15.95
N SER A 98 4.07 12.97 15.25
CA SER A 98 4.02 13.17 13.80
C SER A 98 4.66 12.03 13.01
N THR A 99 4.50 10.79 13.49
CA THR A 99 5.06 9.58 12.87
C THR A 99 3.97 8.62 12.45
N ILE A 100 4.27 7.77 11.47
CA ILE A 100 3.37 6.73 10.98
C ILE A 100 4.14 5.44 10.78
N GLU A 101 3.58 4.32 11.22
CA GLU A 101 4.24 3.01 11.16
C GLU A 101 3.34 1.93 10.56
N LEU A 102 3.96 0.97 9.87
CA LEU A 102 3.26 -0.16 9.26
C LEU A 102 2.91 -1.21 10.31
N LEU A 103 1.62 -1.54 10.40
CA LEU A 103 1.11 -2.61 11.27
C LEU A 103 0.92 -3.92 10.51
N GLU A 104 0.23 -3.84 9.37
CA GLU A 104 -0.09 -4.99 8.52
C GLU A 104 -0.15 -4.53 7.06
N SER A 105 0.26 -5.41 6.15
CA SER A 105 0.01 -5.21 4.72
C SER A 105 -0.31 -6.50 4.01
N ARG A 106 -0.96 -6.35 2.86
CA ARG A 106 -1.36 -7.45 1.98
C ARG A 106 -1.16 -7.03 0.54
N ALA A 107 -0.65 -7.95 -0.27
CA ALA A 107 -0.61 -7.80 -1.71
C ALA A 107 -1.01 -9.09 -2.40
N PHE A 108 -1.76 -8.98 -3.49
CA PHE A 108 -2.24 -10.09 -4.30
C PHE A 108 -2.71 -9.58 -5.66
N SER A 109 -2.76 -10.44 -6.67
CA SER A 109 -3.39 -10.10 -7.94
C SER A 109 -4.87 -10.46 -7.94
N LYS A 110 -5.71 -9.52 -8.41
CA LYS A 110 -7.15 -9.74 -8.62
C LYS A 110 -7.44 -10.47 -9.93
N VAL A 111 -6.47 -10.52 -10.84
CA VAL A 111 -6.63 -11.08 -12.19
C VAL A 111 -5.93 -12.41 -12.39
N ASP A 112 -4.87 -12.68 -11.61
CA ASP A 112 -4.14 -13.96 -11.65
C ASP A 112 -3.76 -14.42 -10.23
N ALA A 113 -4.49 -15.38 -9.69
CA ALA A 113 -4.25 -15.91 -8.35
C ALA A 113 -2.88 -16.61 -8.18
N ALA A 114 -2.17 -16.93 -9.27
CA ALA A 114 -0.83 -17.50 -9.23
C ALA A 114 0.29 -16.45 -9.35
N ALA A 115 -0.05 -15.18 -9.60
CA ALA A 115 0.93 -14.11 -9.71
C ALA A 115 1.63 -13.84 -8.37
N ASP A 116 2.95 -13.73 -8.43
CA ASP A 116 3.76 -13.36 -7.27
C ASP A 116 3.77 -11.85 -7.10
N CYS A 117 3.22 -11.38 -5.99
CA CYS A 117 3.18 -9.96 -5.60
C CYS A 117 4.14 -9.66 -4.43
N SER A 118 4.96 -10.64 -4.01
CA SER A 118 5.76 -10.54 -2.78
C SER A 118 6.89 -9.51 -2.85
N GLU A 119 7.57 -9.38 -3.99
CA GLU A 119 8.67 -8.43 -4.16
C GLU A 119 8.20 -6.98 -4.09
N GLY A 120 7.19 -6.60 -4.89
CA GLY A 120 6.64 -5.25 -4.85
C GLY A 120 6.00 -4.92 -3.50
N LYS A 121 5.36 -5.90 -2.85
CA LYS A 121 4.90 -5.77 -1.46
C LYS A 121 6.05 -5.43 -0.51
N ALA A 122 7.15 -6.17 -0.56
CA ALA A 122 8.29 -5.96 0.33
C ALA A 122 8.93 -4.58 0.13
N ILE A 123 8.96 -4.08 -1.11
CA ILE A 123 9.41 -2.72 -1.41
C ILE A 123 8.48 -1.71 -0.74
N LEU A 124 7.16 -1.76 -1.01
CA LEU A 124 6.21 -0.82 -0.42
C LEU A 124 6.17 -0.90 1.12
N ASP A 125 6.30 -2.10 1.69
CA ASP A 125 6.37 -2.29 3.14
C ASP A 125 7.59 -1.61 3.75
N SER A 126 8.77 -1.77 3.13
CA SER A 126 9.99 -1.12 3.62
C SER A 126 9.90 0.41 3.57
N GLN A 127 9.13 0.93 2.62
CA GLN A 127 8.87 2.36 2.49
C GLN A 127 7.84 2.87 3.50
N LEU A 128 6.94 2.00 3.98
CA LEU A 128 5.90 2.35 4.95
C LEU A 128 6.25 1.94 6.40
N GLU A 129 7.39 1.28 6.62
CA GLU A 129 7.79 0.69 7.90
C GLU A 129 7.67 1.66 9.08
N TYR A 130 8.33 2.82 9.00
CA TYR A 130 8.28 3.87 10.00
C TYR A 130 8.73 5.20 9.40
N ASN A 131 7.85 6.20 9.38
CA ASN A 131 8.08 7.46 8.67
C ASN A 131 7.59 8.67 9.44
N ASP A 132 8.17 9.83 9.14
CA ASP A 132 7.53 11.10 9.43
C ASP A 132 6.28 11.26 8.54
N TYR A 133 5.22 11.83 9.08
CA TYR A 133 4.09 12.29 8.28
C TYR A 133 3.79 13.76 8.56
N LEU A 134 3.36 14.47 7.51
CA LEU A 134 3.09 15.90 7.56
C LEU A 134 1.57 16.12 7.42
N TYR A 135 0.99 16.83 8.38
CA TYR A 135 -0.39 17.32 8.29
C TYR A 135 -0.42 18.81 8.01
N TRP A 136 -1.07 19.22 6.91
CA TRP A 136 -1.02 20.62 6.47
C TRP A 136 -2.20 21.03 5.60
N GLY A 137 -2.31 22.34 5.33
CA GLY A 137 -3.26 22.89 4.36
C GLY A 137 -4.73 22.99 4.81
N HIS A 138 -5.51 23.65 3.95
CA HIS A 138 -6.98 23.65 3.98
C HIS A 138 -7.52 23.70 2.54
N PRO A 139 -8.05 22.59 1.96
CA PRO A 139 -8.37 21.29 2.59
C PRO A 139 -7.18 20.59 3.22
N HIS A 140 -7.44 19.69 4.17
CA HIS A 140 -6.39 19.01 4.93
C HIS A 140 -5.67 17.95 4.10
N HIS A 141 -4.33 17.98 4.16
CA HIS A 141 -3.42 17.03 3.56
C HIS A 141 -2.77 16.14 4.62
N ALA A 142 -2.55 14.87 4.27
CA ALA A 142 -1.67 13.96 4.97
C ALA A 142 -0.60 13.49 3.97
N THR A 143 0.65 13.84 4.23
CA THR A 143 1.79 13.47 3.39
C THR A 143 2.69 12.51 4.16
N LEU A 144 2.86 11.28 3.65
CA LEU A 144 3.78 10.31 4.25
C LEU A 144 5.16 10.48 3.60
N MET A 145 6.17 10.82 4.39
CA MET A 145 7.53 11.04 3.89
C MET A 145 8.28 9.72 3.87
N VAL A 146 8.24 9.00 2.75
CA VAL A 146 8.79 7.64 2.64
C VAL A 146 10.18 7.62 2.02
N PRO A 147 11.08 6.73 2.44
CA PRO A 147 12.33 6.52 1.72
C PRO A 147 12.02 5.99 0.32
N ALA A 148 12.69 6.50 -0.70
CA ALA A 148 12.45 6.05 -2.07
C ALA A 148 13.70 6.14 -2.94
N ALA A 149 14.04 5.04 -3.62
CA ALA A 149 15.01 5.10 -4.69
C ALA A 149 14.47 6.04 -5.78
N GLY A 150 15.27 7.01 -6.22
CA GLY A 150 14.82 8.09 -7.11
C GLY A 150 14.50 9.41 -6.39
N ALA A 151 14.52 9.45 -5.06
CA ALA A 151 14.20 10.67 -4.31
C ALA A 151 15.18 11.82 -4.61
N ALA A 152 16.49 11.53 -4.75
CA ALA A 152 17.49 12.56 -5.03
C ALA A 152 17.34 13.16 -6.43
N GLU A 153 16.91 12.36 -7.40
CA GLU A 153 16.65 12.75 -8.77
C GLU A 153 15.40 13.63 -8.88
N VAL A 154 14.41 13.39 -8.01
CA VAL A 154 13.11 14.07 -8.04
C VAL A 154 13.07 15.30 -7.13
N CYS A 155 13.63 15.20 -5.93
CA CYS A 155 13.58 16.23 -4.88
C CYS A 155 14.91 16.94 -4.63
N GLY A 156 15.95 16.62 -5.41
CA GLY A 156 17.24 17.28 -5.38
C GLY A 156 18.31 16.49 -4.63
N ALA A 157 19.57 16.85 -4.87
CA ALA A 157 20.73 16.13 -4.37
C ALA A 157 20.69 15.97 -2.83
N GLY A 158 20.84 14.73 -2.36
CA GLY A 158 20.81 14.40 -0.93
C GLY A 158 19.43 14.05 -0.37
N ALA A 159 18.35 14.25 -1.14
CA ALA A 159 17.03 13.77 -0.73
C ALA A 159 17.00 12.24 -0.70
N THR A 160 16.60 11.69 0.45
CA THR A 160 16.42 10.25 0.67
C THR A 160 14.95 9.86 0.71
N HIS A 161 14.05 10.83 0.91
CA HIS A 161 12.63 10.63 1.08
C HIS A 161 11.82 11.45 0.07
N ILE A 162 10.61 10.99 -0.20
CA ILE A 162 9.59 11.70 -0.97
C ILE A 162 8.25 11.59 -0.27
N GLY A 163 7.45 12.64 -0.34
CA GLY A 163 6.11 12.67 0.22
C GLY A 163 5.11 12.00 -0.72
N ILE A 164 4.35 11.02 -0.22
CA ILE A 164 3.12 10.55 -0.87
C ILE A 164 1.96 11.37 -0.30
N ASP A 165 1.35 12.23 -1.11
CA ASP A 165 0.36 13.19 -0.65
C ASP A 165 -1.08 12.72 -0.84
N PHE A 166 -1.88 12.85 0.20
CA PHE A 166 -3.31 12.56 0.20
C PHE A 166 -4.08 13.78 0.72
N MET A 167 -5.15 14.17 0.02
CA MET A 167 -5.99 15.30 0.42
C MET A 167 -7.40 14.83 0.75
N VAL A 168 -7.89 15.22 1.92
CA VAL A 168 -9.23 14.88 2.40
C VAL A 168 -10.28 15.40 1.42
N TYR A 169 -11.21 14.53 1.02
CA TYR A 169 -12.30 14.89 0.11
C TYR A 169 -13.69 14.49 0.63
N LYS A 170 -13.79 13.56 1.58
CA LYS A 170 -15.07 13.06 2.05
C LYS A 170 -15.02 12.60 3.50
N ARG A 171 -16.11 12.86 4.20
CA ARG A 171 -16.49 12.18 5.46
C ARG A 171 -17.54 11.12 5.13
N LEU A 172 -17.36 9.91 5.64
CA LEU A 172 -18.31 8.79 5.52
C LEU A 172 -19.49 8.95 6.47
#